data_AF-A0A9R0VDW1-F1
#
_entry.id   AF-A0A9R0VDW1-F1
#
_cell.length_a   1.000
_cell.length_b   1.000
_cell.length_c   1.000
_cell.angle_alpha   90.00
_cell.angle_beta   90.00
_cell.angle_gamma   90.00
#
_symmetry.space_group_name_H-M   'P 1'
#
loop_
_entity.id
_entity.type
_entity.pdbx_description
1 polymer ?
#
loop_
_entity_poly.entity_id
_entity_poly.type
_entity_poly.pdbx_seq_one_letter_code
_entity_poly.pdbx_strand_id
1 'polypeptide(L)'
;MSGGGQLLQMETPCGALMRELQVIWDEIGEQGAARDTMLLELQQECLDAYRRKVDQASRCRAQLRQAIADAQAELAALCSAMAESPLLVRQKGCGLREELSAIVPYLEEMKKRKVERWNQILDVIGKIKKISSEIRPADFVPFKAPVDQSDLSCRRLEELRMELQSLEKEKSERLKQVMDYLNTLHSLCKVLAVDFKQTISDVHPSLDEDGVPMNISNTTIERLALAIQRLRETKIERMQKLQDLSSTMLELWNLMDTPIEEQQSFQNITCNIAASEPEITEANALSIDVINFVEAEVLRLEQLKVSKMKDLVLKKQTELEEHRRRAHLVGDEHYATQFNIEAIEAGAIDASLLLEQIEAYISTVKEDAFSRKDILERVERWLNACEEEAWLEDYSKVWLCLIT
;
A
#
# COMPACT_ATOMS: atom_id res chain seq x y z
N MET A 1 27.56 98.86 46.66
CA MET A 1 26.78 99.96 46.06
C MET A 1 25.69 99.35 45.20
N SER A 2 24.52 99.98 45.23
CA SER A 2 23.20 99.51 44.80
C SER A 2 23.04 98.96 43.39
N GLY A 3 22.00 98.13 43.26
CA GLY A 3 21.25 97.80 42.05
C GLY A 3 20.52 96.47 42.30
N GLY A 4 19.35 96.41 42.93
CA GLY A 4 18.13 97.14 42.56
C GLY A 4 17.28 96.27 41.65
N GLY A 5 16.68 95.20 42.19
CA GLY A 5 15.71 94.35 41.51
C GLY A 5 14.40 94.33 42.31
N GLN A 6 13.51 95.26 41.99
CA GLN A 6 12.13 95.31 42.49
C GLN A 6 11.39 94.04 42.03
N LEU A 7 11.17 93.11 42.95
CA LEU A 7 10.06 92.16 42.85
C LEU A 7 8.78 92.95 43.12
N LEU A 8 8.12 93.38 42.05
CA LEU A 8 6.71 93.76 42.09
C LEU A 8 5.95 92.57 42.68
N GLN A 9 5.58 92.67 43.96
CA GLN A 9 4.55 91.82 44.55
C GLN A 9 3.28 92.08 43.77
N MET A 10 2.98 91.24 42.78
CA MET A 10 1.60 91.07 42.34
C MET A 10 0.82 90.65 43.58
N GLU A 11 -0.01 91.55 44.09
CA GLU A 11 -0.94 91.23 45.16
C GLU A 11 -1.78 90.06 44.68
N THR A 12 -1.70 88.95 45.41
CA THR A 12 -2.54 87.80 45.09
C THR A 12 -4.01 88.24 45.19
N PRO A 13 -4.93 87.70 44.37
CA PRO A 13 -6.36 88.03 44.47
C PRO A 13 -6.90 87.89 45.90
N CYS A 14 -6.34 86.95 46.67
CA CYS A 14 -6.60 86.77 48.10
C CYS A 14 -6.15 87.98 48.95
N GLY A 15 -4.97 88.54 48.67
CA GLY A 15 -4.46 89.75 49.34
C GLY A 15 -5.22 91.04 48.99
N ALA A 16 -5.90 91.11 47.85
CA ALA A 16 -6.81 92.20 47.51
C ALA A 16 -8.15 92.11 48.28
N LEU A 17 -8.79 90.93 48.26
CA LEU A 17 -10.02 90.67 49.00
C LEU A 17 -9.83 90.85 50.52
N MET A 18 -8.66 90.51 51.06
CA MET A 18 -8.34 90.71 52.48
C MET A 18 -8.25 92.19 52.88
N ARG A 19 -7.75 93.06 52.00
CA ARG A 19 -7.71 94.51 52.28
C ARG A 19 -9.09 95.14 52.17
N GLU A 20 -9.90 94.72 51.20
CA GLU A 20 -11.30 95.14 51.10
C GLU A 20 -12.10 94.71 52.36
N LEU A 21 -11.88 93.49 52.84
CA LEU A 21 -12.50 92.98 54.06
C LEU A 21 -12.07 93.78 55.30
N GLN A 22 -10.80 94.21 55.38
CA GLN A 22 -10.29 95.08 56.43
C GLN A 22 -10.95 96.47 56.41
N VAL A 23 -11.08 97.09 55.23
CA VAL A 23 -11.75 98.39 55.06
C VAL A 23 -13.23 98.28 55.49
N ILE A 24 -13.93 97.23 55.07
CA ILE A 24 -15.34 96.99 55.44
C ILE A 24 -15.49 96.74 56.96
N TRP A 25 -14.58 95.98 57.58
CA TRP A 25 -14.60 95.78 59.03
C TRP A 25 -14.35 97.06 59.82
N ASP A 26 -13.52 97.97 59.29
CA ASP A 26 -13.27 99.30 59.88
C ASP A 26 -14.49 100.23 59.75
N GLU A 27 -15.24 100.14 58.65
CA GLU A 27 -16.49 100.89 58.44
C GLU A 27 -17.65 100.41 59.33
N ILE A 28 -17.76 99.10 59.58
CA ILE A 28 -18.83 98.50 60.41
C ILE A 28 -18.53 98.61 61.92
N GLY A 29 -17.27 98.80 62.29
CA GLY A 29 -16.84 98.87 63.70
C GLY A 29 -16.72 97.50 64.37
N GLU A 30 -16.40 96.45 63.60
CA GLU A 30 -16.29 95.07 64.11
C GLU A 30 -15.19 94.92 65.16
N GLN A 31 -15.48 94.20 66.24
CA GLN A 31 -14.54 94.01 67.36
C GLN A 31 -13.37 93.08 66.98
N GLY A 32 -12.19 93.32 67.55
CA GLY A 32 -10.97 92.55 67.24
C GLY A 32 -11.15 91.02 67.37
N ALA A 33 -11.86 90.56 68.41
CA ALA A 33 -12.12 89.14 68.61
C ALA A 33 -13.04 88.52 67.53
N ALA A 34 -14.00 89.29 67.00
CA ALA A 34 -14.88 88.84 65.91
C ALA A 34 -14.12 88.76 64.57
N ARG A 35 -13.24 89.74 64.30
CA ARG A 35 -12.33 89.72 63.16
C ARG A 35 -11.38 88.52 63.20
N ASP A 36 -10.76 88.25 64.36
CA ASP A 36 -9.87 87.08 64.54
C ASP A 36 -10.61 85.75 64.32
N THR A 37 -11.87 85.67 64.76
CA THR A 37 -12.72 84.47 64.54
C THR A 37 -13.02 84.26 63.06
N MET A 38 -13.46 85.31 62.34
CA MET A 38 -13.73 85.22 60.90
C MET A 38 -12.45 84.94 60.08
N LEU A 39 -11.30 85.46 60.50
CA LEU A 39 -10.00 85.15 59.89
C LEU A 39 -9.61 83.69 60.11
N LEU A 40 -9.83 83.13 61.29
CA LEU A 40 -9.59 81.72 61.59
C LEU A 40 -10.52 80.82 60.76
N GLU A 41 -11.79 81.19 60.60
CA GLU A 41 -12.75 80.49 59.74
C GLU A 41 -12.31 80.48 58.27
N LEU A 42 -11.89 81.64 57.74
CA LEU A 42 -11.38 81.74 56.36
C LEU A 42 -10.09 80.94 56.15
N GLN A 43 -9.18 80.95 57.13
CA GLN A 43 -7.99 80.10 57.13
C GLN A 43 -8.36 78.61 57.13
N GLN A 44 -9.34 78.22 57.93
CA GLN A 44 -9.82 76.84 58.01
C GLN A 44 -10.47 76.40 56.70
N GLU A 45 -11.31 77.24 56.08
CA GLU A 45 -11.92 76.97 54.78
C GLU A 45 -10.88 76.84 53.66
N CYS A 46 -9.85 77.71 53.66
CA CYS A 46 -8.73 77.62 52.72
C CYS A 46 -7.95 76.32 52.92
N LEU A 47 -7.63 75.95 54.17
CA LEU A 47 -6.94 74.70 54.49
C LEU A 47 -7.75 73.48 54.06
N ASP A 48 -9.06 73.48 54.27
CA ASP A 48 -9.94 72.38 53.86
C ASP A 48 -10.06 72.31 52.33
N ALA A 49 -10.07 73.45 51.63
CA ALA A 49 -9.98 73.47 50.17
C ALA A 49 -8.67 72.88 49.64
N TYR A 50 -7.53 73.23 50.24
CA TYR A 50 -6.23 72.62 49.92
C TYR A 50 -6.20 71.12 50.22
N ARG A 51 -6.68 70.69 51.40
CA ARG A 51 -6.79 69.26 51.77
C ARG A 51 -7.61 68.49 50.75
N ARG A 52 -8.79 68.98 50.35
CA ARG A 52 -9.62 68.34 49.32
C ARG A 52 -8.87 68.17 47.99
N LYS A 53 -8.08 69.17 47.57
CA LYS A 53 -7.28 69.08 46.34
C LYS A 53 -6.10 68.12 46.45
N VAL A 54 -5.42 68.10 47.60
CA VAL A 54 -4.34 67.13 47.89
C VAL A 54 -4.89 65.71 47.95
N ASP A 55 -6.04 65.50 48.58
CA ASP A 55 -6.71 64.21 48.64
C ASP A 55 -7.15 63.74 47.25
N GLN A 56 -7.71 64.65 46.45
CA GLN A 56 -8.06 64.36 45.05
C GLN A 56 -6.83 63.95 44.24
N ALA A 57 -5.73 64.71 44.32
CA ALA A 57 -4.49 64.38 43.63
C ALA A 57 -3.86 63.08 44.14
N SER A 58 -3.94 62.82 45.45
CA SER A 58 -3.44 61.59 46.08
C SER A 58 -4.23 60.36 45.63
N ARG A 59 -5.57 60.47 45.54
CA ARG A 59 -6.44 59.43 44.97
C ARG A 59 -6.12 59.19 43.50
N CYS A 60 -6.00 60.23 42.67
CA CYS A 60 -5.63 60.08 41.26
C CYS A 60 -4.26 59.43 41.10
N ARG A 61 -3.28 59.78 41.94
CA ARG A 61 -1.94 59.17 41.94
C ARG A 61 -1.99 57.69 42.31
N ALA A 62 -2.79 57.31 43.31
CA ALA A 62 -2.96 55.92 43.70
C ALA A 62 -3.64 55.10 42.58
N GLN A 63 -4.69 55.65 41.97
CA GLN A 63 -5.38 55.02 40.83
C GLN A 63 -4.45 54.79 39.63
N LEU A 64 -3.63 55.78 39.27
CA LEU A 64 -2.67 55.63 38.18
C LEU A 64 -1.60 54.58 38.47
N ARG A 65 -1.09 54.52 39.71
CA ARG A 65 -0.14 53.47 40.11
C ARG A 65 -0.75 52.08 40.08
N GLN A 66 -2.00 51.94 40.53
CA GLN A 66 -2.72 50.67 40.46
C GLN A 66 -2.89 50.23 39.01
N ALA A 67 -3.38 51.13 38.13
CA ALA A 67 -3.55 50.81 36.71
C ALA A 67 -2.24 50.41 36.02
N ILE A 68 -1.11 51.05 36.36
CA ILE A 68 0.21 50.66 35.86
C ILE A 68 0.60 49.26 36.37
N ALA A 69 0.38 48.97 37.66
CA ALA A 69 0.70 47.66 38.23
C ALA A 69 -0.15 46.54 37.60
N ASP A 70 -1.44 46.79 37.40
CA ASP A 70 -2.37 45.86 36.74
C ASP A 70 -1.95 45.59 35.30
N ALA A 71 -1.64 46.64 34.52
CA ALA A 71 -1.18 46.50 33.14
C ALA A 71 0.18 45.78 33.04
N GLN A 72 1.10 46.03 33.98
CA GLN A 72 2.38 45.32 34.04
C GLN A 72 2.21 43.84 34.43
N ALA A 73 1.29 43.53 35.34
CA ALA A 73 0.96 42.16 35.72
C ALA A 73 0.33 41.40 34.54
N GLU A 74 -0.58 42.03 33.80
CA GLU A 74 -1.18 41.45 32.59
C GLU A 74 -0.12 41.22 31.50
N LEU A 75 0.77 42.19 31.26
CA LEU A 75 1.91 42.02 30.36
C LEU A 75 2.82 40.86 30.77
N ALA A 76 3.13 40.73 32.06
CA ALA A 76 3.96 39.64 32.56
C ALA A 76 3.29 38.26 32.34
N ALA A 77 1.98 38.16 32.57
CA ALA A 77 1.22 36.94 32.29
C ALA A 77 1.22 36.59 30.78
N LEU A 78 1.01 37.58 29.90
CA LEU A 78 1.08 37.38 28.45
C LEU A 78 2.49 36.98 27.98
N CYS A 79 3.52 37.64 28.50
CA CYS A 79 4.93 37.33 28.21
C CYS A 79 5.29 35.91 28.66
N SER A 80 4.83 35.49 29.85
CA SER A 80 5.02 34.12 30.33
C SER A 80 4.38 33.09 29.40
N ALA A 81 3.13 33.30 28.97
CA ALA A 81 2.44 32.40 28.06
C ALA A 81 3.09 32.35 26.67
N MET A 82 3.65 33.47 26.20
CA MET A 82 4.33 33.55 24.91
C MET A 82 5.82 33.17 24.96
N ALA A 83 6.36 32.89 26.15
CA ALA A 83 7.80 32.73 26.43
C ALA A 83 8.67 33.87 25.88
N GLU A 84 8.16 35.10 25.92
CA GLU A 84 8.85 36.31 25.46
C GLU A 84 9.30 37.15 26.67
N SER A 85 10.46 37.82 26.59
CA SER A 85 10.90 38.72 27.65
C SER A 85 10.05 39.99 27.66
N PRO A 86 9.53 40.44 28.82
CA PRO A 86 8.86 41.72 28.92
C PRO A 86 9.86 42.83 28.57
N LEU A 87 9.60 43.58 27.50
CA LEU A 87 10.29 44.84 27.29
C LEU A 87 9.84 45.79 28.39
N LEU A 88 10.73 46.09 29.34
CA LEU A 88 10.49 47.08 30.39
C LEU A 88 10.29 48.45 29.75
N VAL A 89 9.04 48.82 29.49
CA VAL A 89 8.63 50.19 29.16
C VAL A 89 8.69 51.03 30.45
N ARG A 90 9.87 51.10 31.08
CA ARG A 90 10.09 52.00 32.21
C ARG A 90 10.90 53.18 31.71
N GLN A 91 10.22 54.14 31.10
CA GLN A 91 10.83 55.44 30.80
C GLN A 91 11.06 56.18 32.13
N LYS A 92 12.28 56.08 32.66
CA LYS A 92 12.69 56.85 33.84
C LYS A 92 12.57 58.34 33.54
N GLY A 93 11.67 59.03 34.24
CA GLY A 93 11.53 60.50 34.20
C GLY A 93 10.21 61.04 33.63
N CYS A 94 9.30 60.20 33.14
CA CYS A 94 7.98 60.61 32.64
C CYS A 94 6.90 60.62 33.74
N GLY A 95 5.80 61.36 33.54
CA GLY A 95 4.68 61.37 34.47
C GLY A 95 3.90 60.04 34.45
N LEU A 96 3.20 59.68 35.54
CA LEU A 96 2.41 58.43 35.63
C LEU A 96 1.38 58.26 34.49
N ARG A 97 0.87 59.37 33.94
CA ARG A 97 -0.05 59.35 32.78
C ARG A 97 0.66 58.95 31.49
N GLU A 98 1.89 59.44 31.30
CA GLU A 98 2.71 59.15 30.12
C GLU A 98 3.16 57.69 30.15
N GLU A 99 3.60 57.20 31.31
CA GLU A 99 3.95 55.79 31.51
C GLU A 99 2.78 54.87 31.18
N LEU A 100 1.57 55.17 31.69
CA LEU A 100 0.38 54.40 31.37
C LEU A 100 0.04 54.46 29.88
N SER A 101 0.14 55.64 29.25
CA SER A 101 -0.13 55.80 27.81
C SER A 101 0.85 55.07 26.90
N ALA A 102 2.08 54.81 27.37
CA ALA A 102 3.07 54.01 26.66
C ALA A 102 2.85 52.50 26.81
N ILE A 103 2.37 52.06 27.98
CA ILE A 103 2.12 50.63 28.27
C ILE A 103 0.88 50.11 27.53
N VAL A 104 -0.20 50.89 27.46
CA VAL A 104 -1.49 50.45 26.90
C VAL A 104 -1.39 49.96 25.45
N PRO A 105 -0.77 50.70 24.49
CA PRO A 105 -0.63 50.22 23.11
C PRO A 105 0.17 48.91 22.98
N TYR A 106 1.22 48.76 23.80
CA TYR A 106 2.04 47.54 23.81
C TYR A 106 1.27 46.35 24.34
N LEU A 107 0.45 46.54 25.39
CA LEU A 107 -0.44 45.51 25.92
C LEU A 107 -1.47 45.05 24.87
N GLU A 108 -2.09 45.97 24.15
CA GLU A 108 -3.04 45.64 23.08
C GLU A 108 -2.38 44.88 21.92
N GLU A 109 -1.16 45.27 21.53
CA GLU A 109 -0.40 44.52 20.52
C GLU A 109 -0.06 43.10 21.00
N MET A 110 0.33 42.93 22.26
CA MET A 110 0.62 41.61 22.84
C MET A 110 -0.63 40.72 22.91
N LYS A 111 -1.80 41.29 23.23
CA LYS A 111 -3.10 40.57 23.17
C LYS A 111 -3.41 40.11 21.75
N LYS A 112 -3.21 40.98 20.75
CA LYS A 112 -3.43 40.66 19.34
C LYS A 112 -2.52 39.50 18.89
N ARG A 113 -1.21 39.59 19.17
CA ARG A 113 -0.24 38.53 18.86
C ARG A 113 -0.59 37.19 19.51
N LYS A 114 -1.08 37.22 20.76
CA LYS A 114 -1.55 36.01 21.46
C LYS A 114 -2.69 35.34 20.70
N VAL A 115 -3.71 36.10 20.28
CA VAL A 115 -4.85 35.57 19.52
C VAL A 115 -4.41 35.03 18.16
N GLU A 116 -3.56 35.76 17.44
CA GLU A 116 -3.03 35.31 16.15
C GLU A 116 -2.24 34.00 16.30
N ARG A 117 -1.37 33.89 17.30
CA ARG A 117 -0.58 32.69 17.55
C ARG A 117 -1.46 31.50 17.97
N TRP A 118 -2.48 31.75 18.79
CA TRP A 118 -3.45 30.72 19.15
C TRP A 118 -4.19 30.18 17.92
N ASN A 119 -4.62 31.07 17.02
CA ASN A 119 -5.26 30.67 15.77
C ASN A 119 -4.30 29.84 14.88
N GLN A 120 -3.01 30.20 14.82
CA GLN A 120 -2.01 29.41 14.09
C GLN A 120 -1.82 28.02 14.69
N ILE A 121 -1.74 27.91 16.01
CA ILE A 121 -1.62 26.62 16.71
C ILE A 121 -2.85 25.76 16.43
N LEU A 122 -4.05 26.33 16.50
CA LEU A 122 -5.29 25.62 16.19
C LEU A 122 -5.36 25.12 14.75
N ASP A 123 -4.93 25.94 13.78
CA ASP A 123 -4.85 25.54 12.36
C ASP A 123 -3.90 24.36 12.17
N VAL A 124 -2.68 24.43 12.73
CA VAL A 124 -1.69 23.35 12.63
C VAL A 124 -2.19 22.07 13.28
N ILE A 125 -2.79 22.16 14.47
CA ILE A 125 -3.38 20.99 15.16
C ILE A 125 -4.55 20.41 14.36
N GLY A 126 -5.38 21.25 13.75
CA GLY A 126 -6.46 20.81 12.86
C GLY A 126 -5.94 20.00 11.68
N LYS A 127 -4.85 20.47 11.04
CA LYS A 127 -4.17 19.75 9.95
C LYS A 127 -3.55 18.44 10.41
N ILE A 128 -2.85 18.44 11.55
CA ILE A 128 -2.28 17.21 12.14
C ILE A 128 -3.39 16.19 12.40
N LYS A 129 -4.51 16.61 13.01
CA LYS A 129 -5.67 15.73 13.27
C LYS A 129 -6.20 15.10 12.00
N LYS A 130 -6.40 15.92 10.96
CA LYS A 130 -6.90 15.47 9.66
C LYS A 130 -5.97 14.42 9.04
N ILE A 131 -4.68 14.74 8.90
CA ILE A 131 -3.70 13.81 8.32
C ILE A 131 -3.58 12.54 9.17
N SER A 132 -3.54 12.69 10.50
CA SER A 132 -3.48 11.54 11.40
C SER A 132 -4.68 10.60 11.23
N SER A 133 -5.89 11.13 11.07
CA SER A 133 -7.09 10.31 10.84
C SER A 133 -7.11 9.62 9.47
N GLU A 134 -6.40 10.14 8.46
CA GLU A 134 -6.30 9.52 7.14
C GLU A 134 -5.26 8.38 7.12
N ILE A 135 -4.19 8.52 7.91
CA ILE A 135 -3.04 7.60 7.96
C ILE A 135 -3.24 6.46 8.97
N ARG A 136 -3.96 6.73 10.06
CA ARG A 136 -4.15 5.79 11.18
C ARG A 136 -5.49 5.04 11.04
N PRO A 137 -5.68 3.95 11.80
CA PRO A 137 -6.98 3.28 11.90
C PRO A 137 -8.07 4.22 12.44
N ALA A 138 -9.34 3.92 12.13
CA ALA A 138 -10.50 4.73 12.52
C ALA A 138 -10.62 4.97 14.04
N ASP A 139 -10.09 4.07 14.87
CA ASP A 139 -10.12 4.17 16.33
C ASP A 139 -9.04 5.10 16.91
N PHE A 140 -8.14 5.63 16.07
CA PHE A 140 -7.09 6.55 16.52
C PHE A 140 -7.66 7.96 16.72
N VAL A 141 -7.71 8.41 17.97
CA VAL A 141 -8.09 9.77 18.34
C VAL A 141 -6.82 10.60 18.56
N PRO A 142 -6.46 11.52 17.63
CA PRO A 142 -5.30 12.39 17.81
C PRO A 142 -5.61 13.48 18.85
N PHE A 143 -4.65 13.77 19.73
CA PHE A 143 -4.76 14.72 20.85
C PHE A 143 -5.91 14.39 21.84
N LYS A 144 -5.73 13.34 22.66
CA LYS A 144 -6.68 12.95 23.71
C LYS A 144 -6.90 14.03 24.79
N ALA A 145 -5.95 14.93 24.99
CA ALA A 145 -6.04 16.05 25.94
C ALA A 145 -6.35 17.37 25.21
N PRO A 146 -7.08 18.31 25.84
CA PRO A 146 -7.27 19.64 25.29
C PRO A 146 -5.92 20.33 25.04
N VAL A 147 -5.85 21.13 23.98
CA VAL A 147 -4.65 21.90 23.65
C VAL A 147 -4.38 22.89 24.79
N ASP A 148 -3.20 22.79 25.38
CA ASP A 148 -2.77 23.65 26.48
C ASP A 148 -2.73 25.12 26.02
N GLN A 149 -3.49 25.98 26.71
CA GLN A 149 -3.53 27.43 26.45
C GLN A 149 -2.41 28.18 27.16
N SER A 150 -1.65 27.51 28.03
CA SER A 150 -0.60 28.12 28.84
C SER A 150 0.74 28.23 28.10
N ASP A 151 0.99 27.36 27.11
CA ASP A 151 2.20 27.39 26.28
C ASP A 151 1.90 27.81 24.83
N LEU A 152 2.04 29.12 24.58
CA LEU A 152 1.97 29.75 23.27
C LEU A 152 3.37 30.19 22.82
N SER A 153 4.41 29.46 23.20
CA SER A 153 5.77 29.78 22.78
C SER A 153 5.97 29.57 21.28
N CYS A 154 6.87 30.34 20.66
CA CYS A 154 7.28 30.11 19.27
C CYS A 154 7.88 28.71 19.09
N ARG A 155 8.54 28.19 20.12
CA ARG A 155 9.10 26.84 20.13
C ARG A 155 8.00 25.78 19.98
N ARG A 156 6.92 25.89 20.75
CA ARG A 156 5.80 24.95 20.68
C ARG A 156 5.14 24.94 19.30
N LEU A 157 4.96 26.12 18.70
CA LEU A 157 4.44 26.24 17.34
C LEU A 157 5.38 25.58 16.31
N GLU A 158 6.70 25.76 16.45
CA GLU A 158 7.67 25.14 15.56
C GLU A 158 7.71 23.62 15.70
N GLU A 159 7.63 23.10 16.93
CA GLU A 159 7.51 21.65 17.19
C GLU A 159 6.27 21.05 16.49
N LEU A 160 5.12 21.73 16.58
CA LEU A 160 3.90 21.32 15.89
C LEU A 160 4.03 21.40 14.36
N ARG A 161 4.74 22.41 13.83
CA ARG A 161 5.01 22.52 12.38
C ARG A 161 5.92 21.40 11.88
N MET A 162 6.94 21.04 12.66
CA MET A 162 7.82 19.92 12.35
C MET A 162 7.06 18.59 12.38
N GLU A 163 6.18 18.38 13.35
CA GLU A 163 5.28 17.21 13.39
C GLU A 163 4.38 17.18 12.15
N LEU A 164 3.74 18.30 11.81
CA LEU A 164 2.92 18.41 10.59
C LEU A 164 3.71 18.05 9.33
N GLN A 165 4.92 18.61 9.16
CA GLN A 165 5.77 18.32 8.00
C GLN A 165 6.15 16.84 7.93
N SER A 166 6.44 16.22 9.09
CA SER A 166 6.75 14.79 9.15
C SER A 166 5.55 13.92 8.71
N LEU A 167 4.33 14.28 9.13
CA LEU A 167 3.10 13.58 8.76
C LEU A 167 2.72 13.81 7.30
N GLU A 168 2.93 15.01 6.76
CA GLU A 168 2.74 15.29 5.33
C GLU A 168 3.70 14.46 4.47
N LYS A 169 4.96 14.33 4.90
CA LYS A 169 5.94 13.46 4.26
C LYS A 169 5.51 12.00 4.31
N GLU A 170 5.12 11.50 5.49
CA GLU A 170 4.62 10.13 5.65
C GLU A 170 3.39 9.86 4.77
N LYS A 171 2.45 10.81 4.69
CA LYS A 171 1.29 10.74 3.79
C LYS A 171 1.71 10.54 2.34
N SER A 172 2.68 11.33 1.89
CA SER A 172 3.17 11.29 0.50
C SER A 172 3.87 9.96 0.18
N GLU A 173 4.66 9.43 1.12
CA GLU A 173 5.35 8.15 1.00
C GLU A 173 4.35 6.98 0.94
N ARG A 174 3.32 7.01 1.78
CA ARG A 174 2.24 6.01 1.77
C ARG A 174 1.42 6.02 0.49
N LEU A 175 1.08 7.21 -0.02
CA LEU A 175 0.39 7.33 -1.30
C LEU A 175 1.22 6.72 -2.44
N LYS A 176 2.53 7.00 -2.46
CA LYS A 176 3.45 6.39 -3.42
C LYS A 176 3.48 4.86 -3.25
N GLN A 177 3.60 4.36 -2.03
CA GLN A 177 3.62 2.92 -1.73
C GLN A 177 2.34 2.23 -2.19
N VAL A 178 1.17 2.81 -1.93
CA VAL A 178 -0.13 2.28 -2.40
C VAL A 178 -0.17 2.24 -3.92
N MET A 179 0.28 3.30 -4.60
CA MET A 179 0.35 3.32 -6.07
C MET A 179 1.28 2.23 -6.62
N ASP A 180 2.46 2.05 -6.03
CA ASP A 180 3.42 1.01 -6.42
C ASP A 180 2.84 -0.40 -6.20
N TYR A 181 2.10 -0.59 -5.11
CA TYR A 181 1.37 -1.83 -4.83
C TYR A 181 0.24 -2.08 -5.82
N LEU A 182 -0.56 -1.06 -6.18
CA LEU A 182 -1.61 -1.20 -7.19
C LEU A 182 -1.02 -1.55 -8.57
N ASN A 183 0.10 -0.93 -8.95
CA ASN A 183 0.81 -1.26 -10.20
C ASN A 183 1.33 -2.70 -10.20
N THR A 184 1.89 -3.16 -9.07
CA THR A 184 2.35 -4.54 -8.90
C THR A 184 1.19 -5.53 -8.91
N LEU A 185 0.08 -5.20 -8.26
CA LEU A 185 -1.13 -6.01 -8.25
C LEU A 185 -1.72 -6.13 -9.66
N HIS A 186 -1.76 -5.02 -10.41
CA HIS A 186 -2.23 -4.99 -11.80
C HIS A 186 -1.38 -5.86 -12.71
N SER A 187 -0.04 -5.79 -12.60
CA SER A 187 0.85 -6.63 -13.41
C SER A 187 0.69 -8.12 -13.07
N LEU A 188 0.55 -8.48 -11.78
CA LEU A 188 0.27 -9.85 -11.36
C LEU A 188 -1.09 -10.35 -11.89
N CYS A 189 -2.15 -9.55 -11.76
CA CYS A 189 -3.48 -9.88 -12.25
C CYS A 189 -3.48 -10.09 -13.77
N LYS A 190 -2.77 -9.24 -14.52
CA LYS A 190 -2.61 -9.35 -15.97
C LYS A 190 -1.95 -10.66 -16.39
N VAL A 191 -0.92 -11.12 -15.68
CA VAL A 191 -0.20 -12.38 -15.99
C VAL A 191 -1.05 -13.60 -15.63
N LEU A 192 -1.71 -13.57 -14.46
CA LEU A 192 -2.51 -14.66 -13.92
C LEU A 192 -3.93 -14.76 -14.50
N ALA A 193 -4.35 -13.78 -15.29
CA ALA A 193 -5.72 -13.58 -15.74
C ALA A 193 -6.74 -13.55 -14.59
N VAL A 194 -6.39 -12.88 -13.48
CA VAL A 194 -7.29 -12.67 -12.33
C VAL A 194 -7.94 -11.29 -12.48
N ASP A 195 -9.21 -11.16 -12.08
CA ASP A 195 -9.89 -9.87 -12.13
C ASP A 195 -9.28 -8.90 -11.10
N PHE A 196 -8.66 -7.86 -11.63
CA PHE A 196 -8.03 -6.80 -10.86
C PHE A 196 -9.05 -6.04 -10.01
N LYS A 197 -10.25 -5.78 -10.55
CA LYS A 197 -11.28 -5.00 -9.84
C LYS A 197 -11.81 -5.77 -8.64
N GLN A 198 -12.16 -7.04 -8.82
CA GLN A 198 -12.55 -7.89 -7.71
C GLN A 198 -11.44 -7.98 -6.65
N THR A 199 -10.18 -8.16 -7.07
CA THR A 199 -9.03 -8.25 -6.14
C THR A 199 -8.87 -6.98 -5.31
N ILE A 200 -9.04 -5.80 -5.93
CA ILE A 200 -8.97 -4.52 -5.22
C ILE A 200 -10.15 -4.36 -4.26
N SER A 201 -11.37 -4.66 -4.70
CA SER A 201 -12.58 -4.58 -3.88
C SER A 201 -12.47 -5.47 -2.63
N ASP A 202 -11.88 -6.66 -2.76
CA ASP A 202 -11.62 -7.59 -1.65
C ASP A 202 -10.60 -7.04 -0.64
N VAL A 203 -9.67 -6.18 -1.09
CA VAL A 203 -8.74 -5.46 -0.21
C VAL A 203 -9.45 -4.29 0.47
N HIS A 204 -10.02 -3.36 -0.30
CA HIS A 204 -10.84 -2.28 0.21
C HIS A 204 -11.65 -1.61 -0.93
N PRO A 205 -12.98 -1.43 -0.81
CA PRO A 205 -13.81 -0.86 -1.87
C PRO A 205 -13.36 0.53 -2.35
N SER A 206 -12.88 1.38 -1.44
CA SER A 206 -12.44 2.74 -1.77
C SER A 206 -11.17 2.84 -2.65
N LEU A 207 -10.55 1.72 -3.00
CA LEU A 207 -9.40 1.70 -3.90
C LEU A 207 -9.82 1.61 -5.37
N ASP A 208 -11.06 1.18 -5.66
CA ASP A 208 -11.66 1.12 -7.01
C ASP A 208 -12.69 2.25 -7.23
N GLU A 209 -13.26 2.82 -6.16
CA GLU A 209 -14.28 3.87 -6.26
C GLU A 209 -13.73 5.24 -6.69
N ASP A 210 -14.07 5.66 -7.91
CA ASP A 210 -13.80 6.99 -8.42
C ASP A 210 -14.41 8.09 -7.53
N GLY A 211 -13.58 9.03 -7.06
CA GLY A 211 -14.00 10.18 -6.27
C GLY A 211 -13.99 9.96 -4.75
N VAL A 212 -13.77 8.74 -4.27
CA VAL A 212 -13.50 8.48 -2.85
C VAL A 212 -12.00 8.58 -2.59
N PRO A 213 -11.55 9.29 -1.52
CA PRO A 213 -10.15 9.31 -1.16
C PRO A 213 -9.62 7.90 -0.92
N MET A 214 -8.57 7.51 -1.62
CA MET A 214 -7.92 6.21 -1.42
C MET A 214 -7.55 6.03 0.05
N ASN A 215 -7.89 4.88 0.61
CA ASN A 215 -7.55 4.56 1.98
C ASN A 215 -6.05 4.24 2.07
N ILE A 216 -5.30 5.06 2.80
CA ILE A 216 -3.83 4.93 3.00
C ILE A 216 -3.46 4.49 4.43
N SER A 217 -4.41 3.87 5.13
CA SER A 217 -4.19 3.37 6.48
C SER A 217 -3.17 2.23 6.50
N ASN A 218 -2.56 1.99 7.68
CA ASN A 218 -1.69 0.81 7.86
C ASN A 218 -2.40 -0.48 7.46
N THR A 219 -3.66 -0.63 7.86
CA THR A 219 -4.42 -1.85 7.62
C THR A 219 -4.65 -2.09 6.14
N THR A 220 -4.89 -1.04 5.34
CA THR A 220 -5.05 -1.15 3.89
C THR A 220 -3.72 -1.48 3.20
N ILE A 221 -2.61 -0.85 3.60
CA ILE A 221 -1.27 -1.13 3.08
C ILE A 221 -0.86 -2.59 3.38
N GLU A 222 -1.12 -3.07 4.59
CA GLU A 222 -0.85 -4.46 4.98
C GLU A 222 -1.71 -5.45 4.18
N ARG A 223 -3.00 -5.16 3.97
CA ARG A 223 -3.88 -5.99 3.14
C ARG A 223 -3.44 -6.03 1.67
N LEU A 224 -2.99 -4.89 1.12
CA LEU A 224 -2.40 -4.83 -0.23
C LEU A 224 -1.14 -5.70 -0.32
N ALA A 225 -0.24 -5.60 0.67
CA ALA A 225 0.98 -6.42 0.70
C ALA A 225 0.66 -7.92 0.77
N LEU A 226 -0.32 -8.32 1.60
CA LEU A 226 -0.79 -9.70 1.68
C LEU A 226 -1.43 -10.18 0.37
N ALA A 227 -2.22 -9.34 -0.30
CA ALA A 227 -2.81 -9.68 -1.61
C ALA A 227 -1.73 -9.89 -2.69
N ILE A 228 -0.73 -9.01 -2.74
CA ILE A 228 0.42 -9.13 -3.64
C ILE A 228 1.19 -10.42 -3.35
N GLN A 229 1.44 -10.73 -2.08
CA GLN A 229 2.15 -11.95 -1.70
C GLN A 229 1.39 -13.20 -2.16
N ARG A 230 0.08 -13.27 -1.90
CA ARG A 230 -0.77 -14.39 -2.35
C ARG A 230 -0.73 -14.57 -3.86
N LEU A 231 -0.85 -13.48 -4.62
CA LEU A 231 -0.77 -13.55 -6.08
C LEU A 231 0.62 -13.98 -6.57
N ARG A 232 1.70 -13.55 -5.91
CA ARG A 232 3.06 -14.05 -6.24
C ARG A 232 3.21 -15.54 -5.97
N GLU A 233 2.68 -16.03 -4.85
CA GLU A 233 2.68 -17.46 -4.52
C GLU A 233 1.91 -18.26 -5.59
N THR A 234 0.71 -17.81 -5.96
CA THR A 234 -0.06 -18.43 -7.05
C THR A 234 0.68 -18.36 -8.40
N LYS A 235 1.38 -17.26 -8.68
CA LYS A 235 2.18 -17.12 -9.90
C LYS A 235 3.32 -18.14 -9.95
N ILE A 236 4.02 -18.34 -8.84
CA ILE A 236 5.09 -19.33 -8.72
C ILE A 236 4.53 -20.75 -8.89
N GLU A 237 3.44 -21.08 -8.20
CA GLU A 237 2.79 -22.39 -8.27
C GLU A 237 2.37 -22.73 -9.72
N ARG A 238 1.68 -21.80 -10.39
CA ARG A 238 1.23 -21.98 -11.78
C ARG A 238 2.39 -22.06 -12.76
N MET A 239 3.44 -21.26 -12.54
CA MET A 239 4.65 -21.31 -13.35
C MET A 239 5.32 -22.68 -13.26
N GLN A 240 5.54 -23.19 -12.05
CA GLN A 240 6.14 -24.52 -11.84
C GLN A 240 5.32 -25.61 -12.52
N LYS A 241 4.00 -25.59 -12.30
CA LYS A 241 3.08 -26.54 -12.95
C LYS A 241 3.19 -26.51 -14.48
N LEU A 242 3.23 -25.31 -15.06
CA LEU A 242 3.35 -25.14 -16.51
C LEU A 242 4.73 -25.61 -17.03
N GLN A 243 5.80 -25.38 -16.28
CA GLN A 243 7.16 -25.83 -16.61
C GLN A 243 7.25 -27.36 -16.58
N ASP A 244 6.66 -28.01 -15.58
CA ASP A 244 6.61 -29.47 -15.46
C ASP A 244 5.83 -30.08 -16.64
N LEU A 245 4.62 -29.57 -16.90
CA LEU A 245 3.80 -30.02 -18.03
C LEU A 245 4.50 -29.83 -19.38
N SER A 246 5.16 -28.69 -19.57
CA SER A 246 5.88 -28.40 -20.81
C SER A 246 7.10 -29.29 -21.00
N SER A 247 7.77 -29.68 -19.90
CA SER A 247 8.87 -30.64 -19.94
C SER A 247 8.38 -32.04 -20.33
N THR A 248 7.29 -32.51 -19.72
CA THR A 248 6.63 -33.77 -20.11
C THR A 248 6.16 -33.75 -21.56
N MET A 249 5.60 -32.62 -22.02
CA MET A 249 5.18 -32.45 -23.41
C MET A 249 6.36 -32.56 -24.39
N LEU A 250 7.50 -31.94 -24.09
CA LEU A 250 8.72 -32.07 -24.89
C LEU A 250 9.22 -33.52 -24.94
N GLU A 251 9.23 -34.23 -23.81
CA GLU A 251 9.59 -35.64 -23.76
C GLU A 251 8.67 -36.50 -24.63
N LEU A 252 7.35 -36.26 -24.57
CA LEU A 252 6.38 -36.97 -25.38
C LEU A 252 6.51 -36.64 -26.87
N TRP A 253 6.77 -35.39 -27.25
CA TRP A 253 7.03 -35.05 -28.65
C TRP A 253 8.26 -35.74 -29.21
N ASN A 254 9.34 -35.80 -28.44
CA ASN A 254 10.56 -36.53 -28.82
C ASN A 254 10.32 -38.04 -28.92
N LEU A 255 9.49 -38.60 -28.04
CA LEU A 255 9.15 -40.03 -28.07
C LEU A 255 8.24 -40.40 -29.24
N MET A 256 7.33 -39.50 -29.61
CA MET A 256 6.29 -39.75 -30.63
C MET A 256 6.67 -39.20 -32.01
N ASP A 257 7.89 -38.66 -32.18
CA ASP A 257 8.35 -37.97 -33.39
C ASP A 257 7.31 -36.94 -33.90
N THR A 258 6.79 -36.12 -32.99
CA THR A 258 5.67 -35.20 -33.31
C THR A 258 6.10 -34.12 -34.31
N PRO A 259 5.35 -33.87 -35.40
CA PRO A 259 5.71 -32.89 -36.42
C PRO A 259 5.85 -31.46 -35.88
N ILE A 260 6.74 -30.67 -36.47
CA ILE A 260 7.07 -29.32 -35.97
C ILE A 260 5.89 -28.34 -36.12
N GLU A 261 5.00 -28.61 -37.08
CA GLU A 261 3.78 -27.83 -37.30
C GLU A 261 2.82 -27.92 -36.11
N GLU A 262 2.71 -29.11 -35.49
CA GLU A 262 1.91 -29.30 -34.28
C GLU A 262 2.58 -28.62 -33.08
N GLN A 263 3.91 -28.71 -32.98
CA GLN A 263 4.69 -28.07 -31.91
C GLN A 263 4.62 -26.54 -31.93
N GLN A 264 4.43 -25.94 -33.11
CA GLN A 264 4.43 -24.48 -33.28
C GLN A 264 3.38 -23.78 -32.40
N SER A 265 2.23 -24.42 -32.18
CA SER A 265 1.13 -23.89 -31.36
C SER A 265 1.49 -23.67 -29.89
N PHE A 266 2.58 -24.29 -29.43
CA PHE A 266 3.03 -24.29 -28.03
C PHE A 266 4.39 -23.62 -27.83
N GLN A 267 5.00 -23.04 -28.89
CA GLN A 267 6.34 -22.44 -28.81
C GLN A 267 6.46 -21.38 -27.71
N ASN A 268 5.49 -20.46 -27.62
CA ASN A 268 5.47 -19.40 -26.61
C ASN A 268 5.46 -19.94 -25.17
N ILE A 269 4.95 -21.15 -24.97
CA ILE A 269 4.90 -21.81 -23.66
C ILE A 269 6.23 -22.51 -23.40
N THR A 270 6.73 -23.27 -24.38
CA THR A 270 7.99 -24.03 -24.24
C THR A 270 9.22 -23.15 -24.09
N CYS A 271 9.23 -21.93 -24.64
CA CYS A 271 10.33 -20.97 -24.41
C CYS A 271 10.46 -20.53 -22.94
N ASN A 272 9.40 -20.68 -22.13
CA ASN A 272 9.37 -20.24 -20.74
C ASN A 272 9.72 -21.36 -19.73
N ILE A 273 10.14 -22.54 -20.19
CA ILE A 273 10.50 -23.67 -19.32
C ILE A 273 11.61 -23.32 -18.33
N ALA A 274 12.60 -22.55 -18.78
CA ALA A 274 13.73 -22.12 -17.94
C ALA A 274 13.56 -20.69 -17.40
N ALA A 275 12.42 -20.03 -17.66
CA ALA A 275 12.19 -18.65 -17.25
C ALA A 275 12.04 -18.54 -15.72
N SER A 276 12.53 -17.44 -15.16
CA SER A 276 12.32 -17.11 -13.75
C SER A 276 10.99 -16.38 -13.53
N GLU A 277 10.46 -16.39 -12.29
CA GLU A 277 9.20 -15.71 -11.95
C GLU A 277 9.09 -14.26 -12.48
N PRO A 278 10.09 -13.37 -12.32
CA PRO A 278 9.97 -11.99 -12.77
C PRO A 278 10.00 -11.85 -14.31
N GLU A 279 10.52 -12.82 -15.04
CA GLU A 279 10.62 -12.77 -16.52
C GLU A 279 9.25 -12.96 -17.18
N ILE A 280 8.34 -13.70 -16.54
CA ILE A 280 6.99 -13.95 -17.04
C ILE A 280 6.11 -12.71 -16.79
N THR A 281 6.02 -11.86 -17.82
CA THR A 281 5.30 -10.58 -17.81
C THR A 281 4.17 -10.49 -18.84
N GLU A 282 4.07 -11.50 -19.70
CA GLU A 282 3.08 -11.60 -20.77
C GLU A 282 1.67 -11.76 -20.22
N ALA A 283 0.69 -11.13 -20.89
CA ALA A 283 -0.70 -11.19 -20.48
C ALA A 283 -1.23 -12.62 -20.61
N ASN A 284 -1.95 -13.09 -19.60
CA ASN A 284 -2.59 -14.41 -19.56
C ASN A 284 -1.63 -15.61 -19.69
N ALA A 285 -0.31 -15.40 -19.61
CA ALA A 285 0.69 -16.46 -19.76
C ALA A 285 0.55 -17.56 -18.69
N LEU A 286 0.06 -17.20 -17.49
CA LEU A 286 -0.20 -18.13 -16.38
C LEU A 286 -1.69 -18.17 -16.03
N SER A 287 -2.54 -17.97 -17.04
CA SER A 287 -3.98 -18.16 -16.92
C SER A 287 -4.32 -19.64 -16.74
N ILE A 288 -5.47 -19.90 -16.12
CA ILE A 288 -6.01 -21.26 -15.97
C ILE A 288 -6.26 -21.90 -17.34
N ASP A 289 -6.71 -21.10 -18.31
CA ASP A 289 -6.99 -21.57 -19.68
C ASP A 289 -5.74 -22.08 -20.39
N VAL A 290 -4.61 -21.37 -20.26
CA VAL A 290 -3.32 -21.81 -20.83
C VAL A 290 -2.84 -23.10 -20.17
N ILE A 291 -2.96 -23.21 -18.84
CA ILE A 291 -2.58 -24.45 -18.13
C ILE A 291 -3.43 -25.62 -18.61
N ASN A 292 -4.76 -25.45 -18.65
CA ASN A 292 -5.68 -26.49 -19.11
C ASN A 292 -5.40 -26.88 -20.57
N PHE A 293 -5.02 -25.92 -21.42
CA PHE A 293 -4.66 -26.17 -22.81
C PHE A 293 -3.43 -27.07 -22.95
N VAL A 294 -2.38 -26.83 -22.16
CA VAL A 294 -1.18 -27.67 -22.14
C VAL A 294 -1.45 -29.04 -21.52
N GLU A 295 -2.21 -29.09 -20.42
CA GLU A 295 -2.62 -30.36 -19.80
C GLU A 295 -3.38 -31.24 -20.79
N ALA A 296 -4.32 -30.66 -21.55
CA ALA A 296 -5.08 -31.40 -22.55
C ALA A 296 -4.18 -31.95 -23.66
N GLU A 297 -3.14 -31.23 -24.07
CA GLU A 297 -2.17 -31.71 -25.06
C GLU A 297 -1.29 -32.84 -24.51
N VAL A 298 -0.80 -32.72 -23.27
CA VAL A 298 -0.06 -33.79 -22.61
C VAL A 298 -0.92 -35.06 -22.54
N LEU A 299 -2.18 -34.95 -22.09
CA LEU A 299 -3.12 -36.07 -22.04
C LEU A 299 -3.37 -36.68 -23.43
N ARG A 300 -3.51 -35.86 -24.48
CA ARG A 300 -3.67 -36.32 -25.86
C ARG A 300 -2.45 -37.12 -26.32
N LEU A 301 -1.24 -36.65 -26.03
CA LEU A 301 0.01 -37.32 -26.39
C LEU A 301 0.22 -38.62 -25.61
N GLU A 302 -0.14 -38.65 -24.33
CA GLU A 302 -0.13 -39.88 -23.53
C GLU A 302 -1.09 -40.94 -24.09
N GLN A 303 -2.30 -40.54 -24.49
CA GLN A 303 -3.26 -41.43 -25.13
C GLN A 303 -2.74 -41.95 -26.48
N LEU A 304 -2.13 -41.06 -27.28
CA LEU A 304 -1.53 -41.43 -28.55
C LEU A 304 -0.38 -42.43 -28.36
N LYS A 305 0.47 -42.23 -27.34
CA LYS A 305 1.53 -43.16 -26.95
C LYS A 305 0.97 -44.55 -26.64
N VAL A 306 -0.09 -44.64 -25.83
CA VAL A 306 -0.74 -45.92 -25.49
C VAL A 306 -1.30 -46.60 -26.75
N SER A 307 -1.99 -45.84 -27.61
CA SER A 307 -2.52 -46.38 -28.87
C SER A 307 -1.43 -46.91 -29.80
N LYS A 308 -0.33 -46.18 -29.98
CA LYS A 308 0.80 -46.62 -30.81
C LYS A 308 1.50 -47.84 -30.24
N MET A 309 1.62 -47.92 -28.92
CA MET A 309 2.19 -49.07 -28.24
C MET A 309 1.33 -50.33 -28.47
N LYS A 310 0.00 -50.19 -28.38
CA LYS A 310 -0.95 -51.26 -28.73
C LYS A 310 -0.78 -51.74 -30.17
N ASP A 311 -0.69 -50.82 -31.13
CA ASP A 311 -0.49 -51.16 -32.54
C ASP A 311 0.84 -51.91 -32.75
N LEU A 312 1.90 -51.50 -32.05
CA LEU A 312 3.21 -52.14 -32.13
C LEU A 312 3.19 -53.57 -31.56
N VAL A 313 2.55 -53.76 -30.40
CA VAL A 313 2.32 -55.08 -29.79
C VAL A 313 1.57 -55.99 -30.77
N LEU A 314 0.46 -55.53 -31.33
CA LEU A 314 -0.33 -56.27 -32.31
C LEU A 314 0.49 -56.67 -33.53
N LYS A 315 1.27 -55.74 -34.09
CA LYS A 315 2.15 -56.01 -35.22
C LYS A 315 3.19 -57.08 -34.88
N LYS A 316 3.80 -57.00 -33.70
CA LYS A 316 4.78 -58.00 -33.23
C LYS A 316 4.14 -59.38 -32.99
N GLN A 317 2.92 -59.44 -32.46
CA GLN A 317 2.16 -60.70 -32.38
C GLN A 317 1.90 -61.30 -33.77
N THR A 318 1.55 -60.49 -34.76
CA THR A 318 1.35 -61.00 -36.13
C THR A 318 2.65 -61.47 -36.79
N GLU A 319 3.77 -60.75 -36.58
CA GLU A 319 5.11 -61.16 -37.05
C GLU A 319 5.48 -62.53 -36.47
N LEU A 320 5.24 -62.70 -35.19
CA LEU A 320 5.48 -63.92 -34.45
C LEU A 320 4.65 -65.10 -34.97
N GLU A 321 3.34 -64.92 -35.16
CA GLU A 321 2.48 -65.96 -35.74
C GLU A 321 2.88 -66.31 -37.18
N GLU A 322 3.33 -65.34 -37.97
CA GLU A 322 3.85 -65.60 -39.31
C GLU A 322 5.14 -66.43 -39.26
N HIS A 323 6.05 -66.14 -38.33
CA HIS A 323 7.24 -66.96 -38.10
C HIS A 323 6.89 -68.38 -37.65
N ARG A 324 5.95 -68.55 -36.71
CA ARG A 324 5.48 -69.87 -36.27
C ARG A 324 4.89 -70.68 -37.42
N ARG A 325 4.04 -70.04 -38.24
CA ARG A 325 3.42 -70.66 -39.41
C ARG A 325 4.46 -71.14 -40.41
N ARG A 326 5.44 -70.30 -40.75
CA ARG A 326 6.56 -70.68 -41.64
C ARG A 326 7.44 -71.79 -41.07
N ALA A 327 7.59 -71.84 -39.74
CA ALA A 327 8.34 -72.88 -39.05
C ALA A 327 7.53 -74.18 -38.83
N HIS A 328 6.26 -74.22 -39.26
CA HIS A 328 5.30 -75.31 -39.00
C HIS A 328 5.21 -75.70 -37.50
N LEU A 329 5.32 -74.71 -36.61
CA LEU A 329 5.16 -74.91 -35.17
C LEU A 329 3.68 -74.83 -34.77
N VAL A 330 3.20 -75.81 -34.01
CA VAL A 330 1.81 -75.82 -33.48
C VAL A 330 1.68 -74.77 -32.38
N GLY A 331 0.56 -74.05 -32.36
CA GLY A 331 0.21 -73.08 -31.31
C GLY A 331 -0.03 -73.77 -29.96
N ASP A 332 0.49 -73.18 -28.88
CA ASP A 332 0.23 -73.66 -27.52
C ASP A 332 -0.97 -72.88 -26.95
N GLU A 333 -1.93 -73.53 -26.29
CA GLU A 333 -3.16 -72.85 -25.78
C GLU A 333 -2.85 -71.75 -24.75
N HIS A 334 -1.72 -71.87 -24.05
CA HIS A 334 -1.24 -70.85 -23.10
C HIS A 334 -0.86 -69.51 -23.76
N TYR A 335 -0.66 -69.49 -25.08
CA TYR A 335 -0.19 -68.32 -25.80
C TYR A 335 -1.22 -67.20 -25.92
N ALA A 336 -2.49 -67.56 -26.15
CA ALA A 336 -3.58 -66.61 -26.32
C ALA A 336 -3.88 -65.83 -25.02
N THR A 337 -3.66 -66.46 -23.88
CA THR A 337 -3.88 -65.86 -22.55
C THR A 337 -2.71 -64.98 -22.09
N GLN A 338 -1.51 -65.19 -22.64
CA GLN A 338 -0.28 -64.53 -22.21
C GLN A 338 -0.13 -63.10 -22.79
N PHE A 339 -0.75 -62.82 -23.93
CA PHE A 339 -0.61 -61.54 -24.62
C PHE A 339 -1.93 -60.74 -24.72
N ASN A 340 -2.59 -60.55 -23.58
CA ASN A 340 -3.85 -59.81 -23.49
C ASN A 340 -3.66 -58.30 -23.68
N ILE A 341 -4.13 -57.79 -24.82
CA ILE A 341 -4.04 -56.38 -25.19
C ILE A 341 -4.99 -55.49 -24.39
N GLU A 342 -6.16 -56.01 -23.99
CA GLU A 342 -7.13 -55.26 -23.18
C GLU A 342 -6.57 -54.88 -21.80
N ALA A 343 -5.60 -55.63 -21.29
CA ALA A 343 -4.92 -55.33 -20.03
C ALA A 343 -3.90 -54.18 -20.15
N ILE A 344 -3.48 -53.81 -21.37
CA ILE A 344 -2.63 -52.64 -21.63
C ILE A 344 -3.43 -51.35 -21.46
N GLU A 345 -4.65 -51.30 -21.98
CA GLU A 345 -5.54 -50.13 -21.85
C GLU A 345 -5.99 -49.89 -20.41
N ALA A 346 -6.15 -50.97 -19.63
CA ALA A 346 -6.44 -50.89 -18.20
C ALA A 346 -5.21 -50.50 -17.34
N GLY A 347 -4.02 -50.34 -17.95
CA GLY A 347 -2.77 -50.09 -17.23
C GLY A 347 -2.32 -51.24 -16.33
N ALA A 348 -2.88 -52.44 -16.52
CA ALA A 348 -2.60 -53.62 -15.70
C ALA A 348 -1.31 -54.34 -16.12
N ILE A 349 -0.84 -54.13 -17.35
CA ILE A 349 0.39 -54.73 -17.90
C ILE A 349 1.25 -53.64 -18.52
N ASP A 350 2.54 -53.62 -18.19
CA ASP A 350 3.52 -52.77 -18.84
C ASP A 350 3.73 -53.24 -20.28
N ALA A 351 3.39 -52.36 -21.21
CA ALA A 351 3.43 -52.66 -22.63
C ALA A 351 4.87 -52.80 -23.16
N SER A 352 5.86 -52.16 -22.52
CA SER A 352 7.27 -52.32 -22.90
C SER A 352 7.76 -53.73 -22.59
N LEU A 353 7.51 -54.22 -21.37
CA LEU A 353 7.81 -55.59 -20.95
C LEU A 353 7.11 -56.64 -21.82
N LEU A 354 5.85 -56.41 -22.18
CA LEU A 354 5.13 -57.32 -23.07
C LEU A 354 5.78 -57.37 -24.47
N LEU A 355 6.22 -56.22 -24.98
CA LEU A 355 6.92 -56.16 -26.27
C LEU A 355 8.24 -56.94 -26.23
N GLU A 356 9.05 -56.75 -25.18
CA GLU A 356 10.30 -57.49 -24.97
C GLU A 356 10.08 -59.00 -24.92
N GLN A 357 9.01 -59.45 -24.24
CA GLN A 357 8.65 -60.87 -24.20
C GLN A 357 8.28 -61.42 -25.56
N ILE A 358 7.48 -60.67 -26.35
CA ILE A 358 7.14 -61.07 -27.72
C ILE A 358 8.41 -61.15 -28.58
N GLU A 359 9.31 -60.18 -28.49
CA GLU A 359 10.56 -60.17 -29.26
C GLU A 359 11.50 -61.32 -28.89
N ALA A 360 11.59 -61.65 -27.59
CA ALA A 360 12.33 -62.82 -27.14
C ALA A 360 11.72 -64.10 -27.74
N TYR A 361 10.40 -64.24 -27.74
CA TYR A 361 9.73 -65.40 -28.31
C TYR A 361 9.93 -65.49 -29.82
N ILE A 362 9.83 -64.37 -30.55
CA ILE A 362 10.15 -64.30 -31.98
C ILE A 362 11.57 -64.82 -32.23
N SER A 363 12.53 -64.44 -31.38
CA SER A 363 13.92 -64.88 -31.50
C SER A 363 14.06 -66.39 -31.32
N THR A 364 13.40 -66.97 -30.31
CA THR A 364 13.39 -68.43 -30.11
C THR A 364 12.76 -69.18 -31.28
N VAL A 365 11.63 -68.69 -31.83
CA VAL A 365 10.98 -69.29 -33.00
C VAL A 365 11.87 -69.20 -34.24
N LYS A 366 12.60 -68.09 -34.41
CA LYS A 366 13.57 -67.93 -35.51
C LYS A 366 14.74 -68.92 -35.39
N GLU A 367 15.25 -69.15 -34.18
CA GLU A 367 16.29 -70.16 -33.93
C GLU A 367 15.79 -71.58 -34.19
N ASP A 368 14.58 -71.92 -33.73
CA ASP A 368 13.94 -73.22 -33.99
C ASP A 368 13.74 -73.45 -35.49
N ALA A 369 13.22 -72.45 -36.21
CA ALA A 369 13.06 -72.51 -37.66
C ALA A 369 14.40 -72.72 -38.37
N PHE A 370 15.46 -72.05 -37.90
CA PHE A 370 16.80 -72.21 -38.44
C PHE A 370 17.37 -73.62 -38.19
N SER A 371 17.17 -74.16 -36.99
CA SER A 371 17.67 -75.50 -36.63
C SER A 371 17.06 -76.63 -37.48
N ARG A 372 15.84 -76.43 -38.01
CA ARG A 372 15.09 -77.40 -38.83
C ARG A 372 15.05 -77.03 -40.31
N LYS A 373 15.86 -76.06 -40.75
CA LYS A 373 15.83 -75.49 -42.10
C LYS A 373 15.83 -76.54 -43.21
N ASP A 374 16.70 -77.55 -43.14
CA ASP A 374 16.80 -78.60 -44.15
C ASP A 374 15.50 -79.43 -44.29
N ILE A 375 14.77 -79.61 -43.18
CA ILE A 375 13.49 -80.30 -43.14
C ILE A 375 12.41 -79.41 -43.78
N LEU A 376 12.36 -78.15 -43.39
CA LEU A 376 11.40 -77.17 -43.92
C LEU A 376 11.54 -77.01 -45.43
N GLU A 377 12.77 -76.86 -45.95
CA GLU A 377 13.03 -76.76 -47.40
C GLU A 377 12.63 -78.04 -48.17
N ARG A 378 12.75 -79.22 -47.53
CA ARG A 378 12.27 -80.48 -48.11
C ARG A 378 10.76 -80.54 -48.16
N VAL A 379 10.08 -80.12 -47.09
CA VAL A 379 8.61 -80.05 -47.01
C VAL A 379 8.07 -79.08 -48.04
N GLU A 380 8.67 -77.89 -48.17
CA GLU A 380 8.28 -76.89 -49.17
C GLU A 380 8.42 -77.42 -50.60
N ARG A 381 9.56 -78.06 -50.92
CA ARG A 381 9.74 -78.71 -52.24
C ARG A 381 8.71 -79.80 -52.50
N TRP A 382 8.32 -80.57 -51.49
CA TRP A 382 7.30 -81.60 -51.61
C TRP A 382 5.90 -81.01 -51.81
N LEU A 383 5.53 -79.98 -51.04
CA LEU A 383 4.26 -79.27 -51.19
C LEU A 383 4.12 -78.67 -52.59
N ASN A 384 5.15 -77.99 -53.11
CA ASN A 384 5.14 -77.44 -54.47
C ASN A 384 4.96 -78.53 -55.53
N ALA A 385 5.63 -79.68 -55.38
CA ALA A 385 5.45 -80.80 -56.30
C ALA A 385 4.02 -81.36 -56.26
N CYS A 386 3.38 -81.43 -55.08
CA CYS A 386 1.99 -81.84 -54.94
C CYS A 386 1.01 -80.82 -55.55
N GLU A 387 1.28 -79.53 -55.42
CA GLU A 387 0.47 -78.47 -56.06
C GLU A 387 0.59 -78.51 -57.59
N GLU A 388 1.80 -78.70 -58.11
CA GLU A 388 2.03 -78.88 -59.56
C GLU A 388 1.29 -80.11 -60.09
N GLU A 389 1.34 -81.23 -59.37
CA GLU A 389 0.62 -82.45 -59.71
C GLU A 389 -0.90 -82.20 -59.76
N ALA A 390 -1.48 -81.58 -58.72
CA ALA A 390 -2.90 -81.23 -58.68
C ALA A 390 -3.31 -80.29 -59.81
N TRP A 391 -2.48 -79.28 -60.11
CA TRP A 391 -2.71 -78.36 -61.22
C TRP A 391 -2.70 -79.07 -62.58
N LEU A 392 -1.74 -79.98 -62.80
CA LEU A 392 -1.67 -80.78 -64.02
C LEU A 392 -2.88 -81.70 -64.18
N GLU A 393 -3.34 -82.32 -63.09
CA GLU A 393 -4.55 -83.12 -63.10
C GLU A 393 -5.77 -82.28 -63.53
N ASP A 394 -5.96 -81.10 -62.95
CA ASP A 394 -7.08 -80.24 -63.29
C ASP A 394 -6.99 -79.69 -64.71
N TYR A 395 -5.79 -79.32 -65.16
CA TYR A 395 -5.56 -78.94 -66.56
C TYR A 395 -5.93 -80.08 -67.51
N SER A 396 -5.54 -81.32 -67.19
CA SER A 396 -5.86 -82.49 -68.01
C SER A 396 -7.38 -82.75 -68.09
N LYS A 397 -8.10 -82.60 -66.97
CA LYS A 397 -9.57 -82.73 -66.91
C LYS A 397 -10.29 -81.68 -67.77
N VAL A 398 -9.82 -80.43 -67.75
CA VAL A 398 -10.38 -79.32 -68.55
C VAL A 398 -10.07 -79.50 -70.04
N TRP A 399 -8.86 -79.96 -70.38
CA TRP A 399 -8.47 -80.24 -71.76
C TRP A 399 -9.28 -81.40 -72.36
N LEU A 400 -9.55 -82.44 -71.56
CA LEU A 400 -10.46 -83.53 -71.92
C LEU A 400 -11.91 -83.06 -72.15
N CYS A 401 -12.39 -82.04 -71.43
CA CYS A 401 -13.72 -81.43 -71.65
C CYS A 401 -13.80 -80.49 -72.87
N LEU A 402 -12.68 -80.05 -73.45
CA LEU A 402 -12.65 -79.21 -74.65
C LEU A 402 -12.59 -80.02 -75.96
N ILE A 403 -12.29 -81.32 -75.86
CA ILE A 403 -12.11 -82.25 -77.00
C ILE A 403 -13.25 -83.29 -77.07
N THR A 404 -14.11 -83.30 -76.04
CA THR A 404 -15.41 -83.99 -76.04
C THR A 404 -16.51 -82.97 -76.27
#